data_AF-A0A529LN36-F1
#
_entry.id   AF-A0A529LN36-F1
#
_cell.length_a   1.000
_cell.length_b   1.000
_cell.length_c   1.000
_cell.angle_alpha   90.00
_cell.angle_beta   90.00
_cell.angle_gamma   90.00
#
_symmetry.space_group_name_H-M   'P 1'
#
loop_
_entity.id
_entity.type
_entity.pdbx_description
1 polymer ?
#
loop_
_entity_poly.entity_id
_entity_poly.type
_entity_poly.pdbx_seq_one_letter_code
_entity_poly.pdbx_strand_id
1 'polypeptide(L)' 'SGRMRSISKRELECLKLTANGNTSEEIAKLLKLSVHTANQYLTQSTQKLNAVNRNQAVAKALRLGLIE' A
#
# COMPACT_ATOMS: atom_id res chain seq x y z
N SER A 1 8.02 4.14 -23.69
CA SER A 1 6.81 3.72 -22.96
C SER A 1 7.16 3.30 -21.55
N GLY A 2 7.04 4.22 -20.58
CA GLY A 2 7.37 3.95 -19.18
C GLY A 2 6.42 2.90 -18.62
N ARG A 3 6.95 1.74 -18.20
CA ARG A 3 6.17 0.67 -17.57
C ARG A 3 5.46 1.25 -16.35
N MET A 4 4.16 1.52 -16.48
CA MET A 4 3.27 1.75 -15.34
C MET A 4 3.35 0.46 -14.52
N ARG A 5 4.13 0.48 -13.43
CA ARG A 5 4.28 -0.69 -12.57
C ARG A 5 2.97 -0.84 -11.85
N SER A 6 2.10 -1.69 -12.39
CA SER A 6 0.83 -2.03 -11.77
C SER A 6 1.08 -2.42 -10.33
N ILE A 7 0.32 -1.81 -9.44
CA ILE A 7 0.29 -2.16 -8.05
C ILE A 7 -0.34 -3.56 -7.93
N SER A 8 0.26 -4.43 -7.16
CA SER A 8 -0.23 -5.81 -6.98
C SER A 8 -1.43 -5.80 -6.03
N LYS A 9 -2.25 -6.86 -6.08
CA LYS A 9 -3.36 -7.02 -5.13
C LYS A 9 -2.88 -6.96 -3.67
N ARG A 10 -1.76 -7.59 -3.33
CA ARG A 10 -1.19 -7.54 -1.96
C ARG A 10 -0.77 -6.12 -1.53
N GLU A 11 -0.24 -5.34 -2.46
CA GLU A 11 0.15 -3.94 -2.26
C GLU A 11 -1.06 -3.04 -2.03
N LEU A 12 -2.14 -3.29 -2.77
CA LEU A 12 -3.47 -2.69 -2.59
C LEU A 12 -4.08 -3.01 -1.24
N GLU A 13 -4.09 -4.28 -0.85
CA GLU A 13 -4.64 -4.72 0.44
C GLU A 13 -3.92 -4.04 1.61
N CYS A 14 -2.57 -3.98 1.57
CA CYS A 14 -1.80 -3.24 2.58
C CYS A 14 -2.18 -1.74 2.61
N LEU A 15 -2.33 -1.11 1.45
CA LEU A 15 -2.75 0.30 1.36
C LEU A 15 -4.17 0.52 1.89
N LYS A 16 -5.12 -0.37 1.57
CA LYS A 16 -6.51 -0.30 2.04
C LYS A 16 -6.59 -0.41 3.56
N LEU A 17 -5.89 -1.36 4.14
CA LEU A 17 -5.82 -1.50 5.59
C LEU A 17 -5.15 -0.29 6.25
N THR A 18 -4.10 0.26 5.63
CA THR A 18 -3.48 1.52 6.08
C THR A 18 -4.46 2.69 6.01
N ALA A 19 -5.28 2.77 4.95
CA ALA A 19 -6.32 3.78 4.81
C ALA A 19 -7.38 3.68 5.91
N ASN A 20 -7.67 2.45 6.35
CA ASN A 20 -8.57 2.18 7.47
C ASN A 20 -7.91 2.39 8.85
N GLY A 21 -6.71 2.96 8.92
CA GLY A 21 -6.01 3.28 10.16
C GLY A 21 -5.23 2.13 10.80
N ASN A 22 -5.03 1.01 10.11
CA ASN A 22 -4.27 -0.12 10.65
C ASN A 22 -2.77 0.16 10.62
N THR A 23 -2.07 -0.33 11.64
CA THR A 23 -0.60 -0.28 11.71
C THR A 23 0.02 -1.40 10.87
N SER A 24 1.30 -1.28 10.53
CA SER A 24 2.03 -2.32 9.78
C SER A 24 1.98 -3.70 10.47
N GLU A 25 1.86 -3.73 11.80
CA GLU A 25 1.74 -4.97 12.59
C GLU A 25 0.36 -5.60 12.44
N GLU A 26 -0.71 -4.81 12.53
CA GLU A 26 -2.07 -5.30 12.33
C GLU A 26 -2.27 -5.76 10.87
N ILE A 27 -1.73 -5.01 9.90
CA ILE A 27 -1.72 -5.41 8.48
C ILE A 27 -1.01 -6.75 8.30
N ALA A 28 0.15 -6.93 8.94
CA ALA A 28 0.90 -8.17 8.90
C ALA A 28 0.10 -9.34 9.47
N LYS A 29 -0.56 -9.17 10.63
CA LYS A 29 -1.45 -10.19 11.21
C LYS A 29 -2.64 -10.52 10.31
N LEU A 30 -3.33 -9.49 9.81
CA LEU A 30 -4.52 -9.64 8.95
C LEU A 30 -4.20 -10.37 7.64
N LEU A 31 -3.05 -10.04 7.03
CA LEU A 31 -2.63 -10.63 5.75
C LEU A 31 -1.80 -11.91 5.90
N LYS A 32 -1.55 -12.36 7.14
CA LYS A 32 -0.66 -13.48 7.49
C LYS A 32 0.75 -13.32 6.89
N LEU A 33 1.30 -12.13 7.03
CA LEU A 33 2.63 -11.73 6.57
C LEU A 33 3.51 -11.34 7.76
N SER A 34 4.81 -11.22 7.53
CA SER A 34 5.71 -10.57 8.49
C SER A 34 5.57 -9.05 8.41
N VAL A 35 5.79 -8.35 9.53
CA VAL A 35 5.79 -6.87 9.60
C VAL A 35 6.77 -6.26 8.59
N HIS A 36 7.92 -6.91 8.40
CA HIS A 36 8.89 -6.54 7.37
C HIS A 36 8.28 -6.58 5.95
N THR A 37 7.59 -7.67 5.61
CA THR A 37 6.95 -7.86 4.31
C THR A 37 5.82 -6.85 4.09
N ALA A 38 5.00 -6.57 5.11
CA ALA A 38 3.97 -5.54 5.04
C ALA A 38 4.56 -4.15 4.78
N ASN A 39 5.64 -3.78 5.50
CA ASN A 39 6.35 -2.52 5.26
C ASN A 39 7.01 -2.47 3.87
N GLN A 40 7.55 -3.58 3.39
CA GLN A 40 8.06 -3.68 2.02
C GLN A 40 6.95 -3.40 1.01
N TYR A 41 5.78 -4.04 1.13
CA TYR A 41 4.66 -3.77 0.23
C TYR A 41 4.22 -2.31 0.28
N LEU A 42 4.10 -1.72 1.47
CA LEU A 42 3.75 -0.30 1.59
C LEU A 42 4.80 0.60 0.93
N THR A 43 6.09 0.30 1.09
CA THR A 43 7.19 1.05 0.46
C THR A 43 7.12 0.95 -1.06
N GLN A 44 6.93 -0.27 -1.58
CA GLN A 44 6.78 -0.52 -3.01
C GLN A 44 5.56 0.20 -3.58
N SER A 45 4.41 0.13 -2.90
CA SER A 45 3.19 0.87 -3.23
C SER A 45 3.45 2.38 -3.29
N THR A 46 4.16 2.92 -2.30
CA THR A 46 4.49 4.34 -2.19
C THR A 46 5.36 4.78 -3.37
N GLN A 47 6.37 3.99 -3.74
CA GLN A 47 7.21 4.25 -4.92
C GLN A 47 6.41 4.16 -6.23
N LYS A 48 5.56 3.14 -6.38
CA LYS A 48 4.75 2.94 -7.59
C LYS A 48 3.72 4.06 -7.79
N LEU A 49 3.14 4.57 -6.71
CA LEU A 49 2.21 5.70 -6.72
C LEU A 49 2.93 7.06 -6.77
N ASN A 50 4.26 7.05 -6.80
CA ASN A 50 5.10 8.25 -6.77
C ASN A 50 4.71 9.15 -5.58
N ALA A 51 4.52 8.53 -4.41
CA ALA A 51 4.20 9.20 -3.16
C ALA A 51 5.46 9.33 -2.29
N VAL A 52 5.49 10.36 -1.44
CA VAL A 52 6.62 10.64 -0.52
C VAL A 52 6.45 9.93 0.82
N ASN A 53 5.24 9.53 1.17
CA ASN A 53 4.94 8.80 2.40
C ASN A 53 3.69 7.91 2.22
N ARG A 54 3.50 6.98 3.17
CA ARG A 54 2.37 6.03 3.16
C ARG A 54 1.01 6.71 3.16
N ASN A 55 0.85 7.85 3.83
CA ASN A 55 -0.40 8.59 3.87
C ASN A 55 -0.72 9.23 2.51
N GLN A 56 0.29 9.77 1.83
CA GLN A 56 0.14 10.30 0.48
C GLN A 56 -0.11 9.17 -0.53
N ALA A 57 0.51 8.00 -0.33
CA ALA A 57 0.22 6.82 -1.12
C ALA A 57 -1.24 6.39 -0.98
N VAL A 58 -1.78 6.36 0.24
CA VAL A 58 -3.20 6.12 0.51
C VAL A 58 -4.08 7.17 -0.18
N ALA A 59 -3.79 8.46 0.01
CA ALA A 59 -4.57 9.53 -0.60
C ALA A 59 -4.56 9.45 -2.14
N LYS A 60 -3.42 9.10 -2.75
CA LYS A 60 -3.32 8.86 -4.19
C LYS A 60 -4.10 7.62 -4.62
N ALA A 61 -3.99 6.53 -3.89
CA ALA A 61 -4.73 5.30 -4.18
C ALA A 61 -6.25 5.52 -4.14
N LEU A 62 -6.75 6.27 -3.16
CA LEU A 62 -8.15 6.70 -3.07
C LEU A 62 -8.55 7.57 -4.27
N ARG A 63 -7.75 8.59 -4.60
CA ARG A 63 -8.01 9.49 -5.75
C ARG A 63 -7.99 8.77 -7.10
N LEU A 64 -7.19 7.72 -7.22
CA LEU A 64 -7.09 6.90 -8.42
C LEU A 64 -8.17 5.80 -8.49
N GLY A 65 -9.02 5.66 -7.46
CA GLY A 65 -10.03 4.59 -7.38
C GLY A 65 -9.42 3.20 -7.25
N LEU A 66 -8.19 3.10 -6.72
CA LEU A 66 -7.48 1.84 -6.49
C LEU A 66 -7.97 1.15 -5.22
N ILE A 67 -8.28 1.93 -4.18
CA ILE A 67 -8.83 1.48 -2.90
C ILE A 67 -10.07 2.30 -2.54
N GLU A 68 -10.86 1.77 -1.61
CA GLU A 68 -12.13 2.31 -1.10
C GLU A 68 -12.09 2.39 0.42
#